data_AF-A0A535UZ89-F1
#
_entry.id   AF-A0A535UZ89-F1
#
_cell.length_a   1.000
_cell.length_b   1.000
_cell.length_c   1.000
_cell.angle_alpha   90.00
_cell.angle_beta   90.00
_cell.angle_gamma   90.00
#
_symmetry.space_group_name_H-M   'P 1'
#
loop_
_entity.id
_entity.type
_entity.pdbx_description
1 polymer ?
#
loop_
_entity_poly.entity_id
_entity_poly.type
_entity_poly.pdbx_seq_one_letter_code
_entity_poly.pdbx_strand_id
1 'polypeptide(L)'
;EPHHVVEALAEAVKRCMSEAGISSRSVLGVGIGLSGLIDSERGICRYWSILNWRDVELGPALQFKLHMPIRMDNDANTLAVAERYFGSGRDAANFLLVTVGRGVGMGIIVKGEIYRGSHGGAGEFGHMTVDASADAPMCSSGKRGCLEAIVSDYGILYARSLHAQAIRWVLPSRT
;
A
#
# COMPACT_ATOMS: atom_id res chain seq x y z
N GLU A 1 4.80 -17.59 4.14
CA GLU A 1 4.63 -17.61 5.61
C GLU A 1 5.10 -16.34 6.31
N PRO A 2 4.32 -15.82 7.27
CA PRO A 2 4.67 -14.65 8.08
C PRO A 2 6.01 -14.72 8.79
N HIS A 3 6.37 -15.87 9.37
CA HIS A 3 7.60 -16.01 10.14
C HIS A 3 8.85 -15.76 9.28
N HIS A 4 8.89 -16.24 8.03
CA HIS A 4 10.00 -15.97 7.12
C HIS A 4 10.15 -14.47 6.80
N VAL A 5 9.04 -13.73 6.71
CA VAL A 5 9.09 -12.27 6.49
C VAL A 5 9.58 -11.54 7.74
N VAL A 6 9.14 -11.95 8.93
CA VAL A 6 9.68 -11.42 10.20
C VAL A 6 11.19 -11.67 10.29
N GLU A 7 11.63 -12.87 9.92
CA GLU A 7 13.04 -13.22 9.90
C GLU A 7 13.84 -12.30 8.98
N ALA A 8 13.42 -12.21 7.72
CA ALA A 8 14.07 -11.39 6.70
C ALA A 8 14.09 -9.90 7.05
N LEU A 9 12.98 -9.35 7.58
CA LEU A 9 12.91 -7.94 7.97
C LEU A 9 13.84 -7.63 9.15
N ALA A 10 13.88 -8.50 10.16
CA ALA A 10 14.78 -8.30 11.29
C ALA A 10 16.26 -8.42 10.90
N GLU A 11 16.60 -9.34 9.98
CA GLU A 11 17.94 -9.43 9.41
C GLU A 11 18.30 -8.17 8.61
N ALA A 12 17.39 -7.68 7.77
CA ALA A 12 17.59 -6.45 7.01
C ALA A 12 17.83 -5.24 7.92
N VAL A 13 17.04 -5.09 8.99
CA VAL A 13 17.23 -4.00 9.97
C VAL A 13 18.60 -4.11 10.66
N LYS A 14 18.98 -5.30 11.13
CA LYS A 14 20.30 -5.53 11.76
C LYS A 14 21.45 -5.23 10.79
N ARG A 15 21.31 -5.64 9.54
CA ARG A 15 22.28 -5.37 8.48
C ARG A 15 22.42 -3.88 8.21
N CYS A 16 21.32 -3.15 8.04
CA CYS A 16 21.34 -1.69 7.84
C CYS A 16 22.05 -0.96 8.99
N MET A 17 21.78 -1.34 10.23
CA MET A 17 22.47 -0.76 11.40
C MET A 17 23.97 -1.06 11.39
N SER A 18 24.34 -2.31 11.07
CA SER A 18 25.74 -2.73 10.99
C SER A 18 26.49 -1.98 9.89
N GLU A 19 25.92 -1.86 8.69
CA GLU A 19 26.53 -1.14 7.56
C GLU A 19 26.65 0.37 7.84
N ALA A 20 25.71 0.95 8.58
CA ALA A 20 25.77 2.34 9.01
C ALA A 20 26.68 2.59 10.23
N GLY A 21 27.19 1.54 10.89
CA GLY A 21 27.97 1.67 12.13
C GLY A 21 27.16 2.21 13.31
N ILE A 22 25.83 2.05 13.29
CA ILE A 22 24.91 2.58 14.30
C ILE A 22 24.60 1.51 15.33
N SER A 23 24.78 1.85 16.61
CA SER A 23 24.34 0.98 17.72
C SER A 23 22.82 0.92 17.80
N SER A 24 22.27 -0.24 18.15
CA SER A 24 20.84 -0.41 18.44
C SER A 24 20.32 0.57 19.50
N ARG A 25 21.17 0.99 20.45
CA ARG A 25 20.82 1.97 21.49
C ARG A 25 20.59 3.38 20.95
N SER A 26 21.10 3.67 19.75
CA SER A 26 20.95 4.96 19.07
C SER A 26 19.73 4.99 18.15
N VAL A 27 19.02 3.86 17.99
CA VAL A 27 17.83 3.75 17.15
C VAL A 27 16.58 3.92 17.99
N LEU A 28 15.78 4.95 17.67
CA LEU A 28 14.53 5.24 18.38
C LEU A 28 13.42 4.20 18.11
N GLY A 29 13.48 3.54 16.96
CA GLY A 29 12.52 2.51 16.55
C GLY A 29 12.56 2.24 15.05
N VAL A 30 11.68 1.35 14.59
CA VAL A 30 11.54 0.98 13.17
C VAL A 30 10.13 1.33 12.69
N GLY A 31 10.06 2.10 11.60
CA GLY A 31 8.83 2.35 10.86
C GLY A 31 8.70 1.42 9.65
N ILE A 32 7.52 0.90 9.39
CA ILE A 32 7.23 -0.01 8.27
C ILE A 32 6.03 0.54 7.50
N GLY A 33 6.26 0.90 6.24
CA GLY A 33 5.19 1.12 5.27
C GLY A 33 4.89 -0.19 4.56
N LEU A 34 3.65 -0.67 4.64
CA LEU A 34 3.23 -1.93 4.05
C LEU A 34 1.99 -1.71 3.18
N SER A 35 1.93 -2.37 2.04
CA SER A 35 0.69 -2.44 1.28
C SER A 35 -0.35 -3.25 2.05
N GLY A 36 -1.62 -2.84 1.98
CA GLY A 36 -2.74 -3.53 2.60
C GLY A 36 -3.39 -2.73 3.74
N LEU A 37 -4.33 -3.41 4.41
CA LEU A 37 -5.11 -2.85 5.51
C LEU A 37 -4.36 -3.07 6.83
N ILE A 38 -3.90 -1.98 7.43
CA ILE A 38 -3.06 -1.99 8.62
C ILE A 38 -3.80 -1.42 9.82
N ASP A 39 -3.84 -2.19 10.90
CA ASP A 39 -4.17 -1.69 12.23
C ASP A 39 -2.89 -1.14 12.85
N SER A 40 -2.66 0.16 12.64
CA SER A 40 -1.45 0.86 13.10
C SER A 40 -1.33 0.94 14.63
N GLU A 41 -2.44 0.84 15.36
CA GLU A 41 -2.41 0.89 16.83
C GLU A 41 -1.86 -0.42 17.39
N ARG A 42 -2.32 -1.56 16.86
CA ARG A 42 -1.93 -2.90 17.32
C ARG A 42 -0.72 -3.48 16.58
N GLY A 43 -0.33 -2.88 15.46
CA GLY A 43 0.73 -3.41 14.59
C GLY A 43 0.32 -4.68 13.86
N ILE A 44 -0.95 -4.79 13.48
CA ILE A 44 -1.53 -5.97 12.81
C ILE A 44 -1.77 -5.66 11.34
N CYS A 45 -1.26 -6.50 10.46
CA CYS A 45 -1.64 -6.52 9.06
C CYS A 45 -2.96 -7.29 8.92
N ARG A 46 -4.08 -6.57 8.87
CA ARG A 46 -5.43 -7.15 8.80
C ARG A 46 -5.67 -7.89 7.50
N TYR A 47 -5.22 -7.31 6.39
CA TYR A 47 -5.33 -7.93 5.07
C TYR A 47 -4.22 -7.44 4.15
N TRP A 48 -3.58 -8.38 3.45
CA TRP A 48 -2.66 -8.06 2.37
C TRP A 48 -2.81 -9.04 1.22
N SER A 49 -3.28 -8.54 0.08
CA SER A 49 -3.60 -9.36 -1.10
C SER A 49 -2.38 -10.06 -1.71
N ILE A 50 -1.21 -9.42 -1.68
CA ILE A 50 0.02 -9.95 -2.33
C ILE A 50 0.50 -11.24 -1.66
N LEU A 51 0.51 -11.28 -0.32
CA LEU A 51 0.95 -12.47 0.44
C LEU A 51 -0.21 -13.30 0.98
N ASN A 52 -1.46 -12.95 0.63
CA ASN A 52 -2.69 -13.55 1.14
C ASN A 52 -2.72 -13.64 2.68
N TRP A 53 -2.28 -12.58 3.36
CA TRP A 53 -2.26 -12.50 4.80
C TRP A 53 -3.60 -12.04 5.36
N ARG A 54 -3.95 -12.58 6.53
CA ARG A 54 -5.10 -12.17 7.34
C ARG A 54 -4.68 -12.11 8.80
N ASP A 55 -4.97 -10.99 9.44
CA ASP A 55 -4.73 -10.74 10.87
C ASP A 55 -3.33 -11.17 11.35
N VAL A 56 -2.29 -10.80 10.61
CA VAL A 56 -0.91 -11.14 10.95
C VAL A 56 -0.33 -10.10 11.90
N GLU A 57 0.09 -10.54 13.10
CA GLU A 57 0.74 -9.72 14.14
C GLU A 57 2.21 -9.41 13.82
N LEU A 58 2.45 -8.75 12.68
CA LEU A 58 3.80 -8.47 12.20
C LEU A 58 4.58 -7.54 13.14
N GLY A 59 3.93 -6.50 13.66
CA GLY A 59 4.53 -5.52 14.56
C GLY A 59 5.01 -6.15 15.88
N PRO A 60 4.14 -6.85 16.63
CA PRO A 60 4.52 -7.58 17.84
C PRO A 60 5.65 -8.58 17.61
N ALA A 61 5.59 -9.36 16.53
CA ALA A 61 6.63 -10.34 16.20
C ALA A 61 8.01 -9.69 15.94
N LEU A 62 8.03 -8.57 15.20
CA LEU A 62 9.27 -7.81 14.98
C LEU A 62 9.77 -7.12 16.23
N GLN A 63 8.87 -6.58 17.06
CA GLN A 63 9.23 -5.94 18.32
C GLN A 63 9.88 -6.95 19.27
N PHE A 64 9.34 -8.17 19.37
CA PHE A 64 9.93 -9.26 20.14
C PHE A 64 11.33 -9.59 19.65
N LYS A 65 11.53 -9.66 18.33
CA LYS A 65 12.80 -10.08 17.72
C LYS A 65 13.89 -9.00 17.71
N LEU A 66 13.51 -7.73 17.61
CA LEU A 66 14.43 -6.60 17.51
C LEU A 66 14.65 -5.88 18.85
N HIS A 67 13.76 -6.09 19.83
CA HIS A 67 13.74 -5.33 21.08
C HIS A 67 13.69 -3.81 20.85
N MET A 68 12.95 -3.38 19.83
CA MET A 68 12.79 -1.99 19.42
C MET A 68 11.31 -1.64 19.23
N PRO A 69 10.90 -0.38 19.46
CA PRO A 69 9.56 0.07 19.09
C PRO A 69 9.32 -0.11 17.59
N ILE A 70 8.20 -0.76 17.24
CA ILE A 70 7.77 -0.94 15.85
C ILE A 70 6.52 -0.11 15.60
N ARG A 71 6.52 0.67 14.52
CA ARG A 71 5.33 1.34 13.99
C ARG A 71 5.08 0.91 12.57
N MET A 72 3.82 0.66 12.25
CA MET A 72 3.42 0.20 10.94
C MET A 72 2.25 1.01 10.43
N ASP A 73 2.22 1.23 9.12
CA ASP A 73 1.09 1.87 8.45
C ASP A 73 0.97 1.37 7.02
N ASN A 74 -0.15 1.71 6.39
CA ASN A 74 -0.33 1.58 4.96
C ASN A 74 0.74 2.40 4.21
N ASP A 75 1.24 1.88 3.09
CA ASP A 75 2.27 2.53 2.28
C ASP A 75 1.90 3.95 1.80
N ALA A 76 0.68 4.17 1.29
CA ALA A 76 0.21 5.50 0.90
C ALA A 76 0.11 6.45 2.11
N ASN A 77 -0.30 5.95 3.29
CA ASN A 77 -0.27 6.73 4.53
C ASN A 77 1.16 7.13 4.91
N THR A 78 2.14 6.22 4.83
CA THR A 78 3.54 6.56 5.12
C THR A 78 4.10 7.60 4.16
N LEU A 79 3.70 7.55 2.89
CA LEU A 79 4.09 8.56 1.91
C LEU A 79 3.42 9.92 2.19
N ALA A 80 2.15 9.94 2.59
CA ALA A 80 1.48 11.18 3.00
C ALA A 80 2.16 11.81 4.24
N VAL A 81 2.58 10.99 5.21
CA VAL A 81 3.37 11.44 6.35
C VAL A 81 4.73 12.00 5.89
N ALA A 82 5.41 11.34 4.95
CA ALA A 82 6.66 11.85 4.40
C ALA A 82 6.48 13.19 3.69
N GLU A 83 5.43 13.37 2.89
CA GLU A 83 5.12 14.64 2.22
C GLU A 83 4.75 15.75 3.22
N ARG A 84 4.08 15.38 4.32
CA ARG A 84 3.76 16.32 5.42
C ARG A 84 5.00 16.83 6.14
N TYR A 85 6.03 15.99 6.33
CA TYR A 85 7.26 16.38 7.05
C TYR A 85 8.33 16.97 6.14
N PHE A 86 8.48 16.44 4.92
CA PHE A 86 9.64 16.69 4.07
C PHE A 86 9.30 17.09 2.65
N GLY A 87 8.03 17.02 2.25
CA GLY A 87 7.61 17.24 0.87
C GLY A 87 6.79 18.51 0.69
N SER A 88 5.90 18.45 -0.30
CA SER A 88 5.03 19.56 -0.71
C SER A 88 3.86 19.79 0.26
N GLY A 89 3.59 18.83 1.15
CA GLY A 89 2.55 18.91 2.16
C GLY A 89 2.94 19.67 3.44
N ARG A 90 4.16 20.22 3.53
CA ARG A 90 4.69 20.86 4.75
C ARG A 90 3.85 22.02 5.27
N ASP A 91 3.36 22.87 4.37
CA ASP A 91 2.58 24.07 4.70
C ASP A 91 1.06 23.84 4.63
N ALA A 92 0.64 22.62 4.31
CA ALA A 92 -0.77 22.24 4.20
C ALA A 92 -1.22 21.43 5.42
N ALA A 93 -2.10 22.02 6.24
CA ALA A 93 -2.71 21.30 7.36
C ALA A 93 -3.72 20.23 6.91
N ASN A 94 -4.24 20.31 5.69
CA ASN A 94 -5.16 19.31 5.14
C ASN A 94 -4.78 19.06 3.69
N PHE A 95 -4.56 17.79 3.33
CA PHE A 95 -4.34 17.40 1.94
C PHE A 95 -4.62 15.91 1.75
N LEU A 96 -4.83 15.56 0.48
CA LEU A 96 -4.90 14.17 0.02
C LEU A 96 -3.65 13.89 -0.80
N LEU A 97 -3.04 12.75 -0.56
CA LEU A 97 -2.01 12.19 -1.42
C LEU A 97 -2.60 10.99 -2.14
N VAL A 98 -2.52 10.96 -3.46
CA VAL A 98 -2.98 9.83 -4.27
C VAL A 98 -1.80 9.25 -5.02
N THR A 99 -1.60 7.93 -4.90
CA THR A 99 -0.62 7.20 -5.70
C THR A 99 -1.33 6.48 -6.84
N VAL A 100 -0.73 6.50 -8.02
CA VAL A 100 -1.16 5.72 -9.19
C VAL A 100 0.07 5.03 -9.76
N GLY A 101 0.00 3.71 -9.88
CA GLY A 101 1.05 2.87 -10.46
C GLY A 101 0.57 1.43 -10.48
N ARG A 102 1.31 0.51 -9.86
CA ARG A 102 0.89 -0.90 -9.77
C ARG A 102 -0.50 -1.06 -9.14
N GLY A 103 -0.85 -0.20 -8.19
CA GLY A 103 -2.17 -0.06 -7.60
C GLY A 103 -2.56 1.41 -7.46
N VAL A 104 -3.67 1.66 -6.76
CA VAL A 104 -4.13 3.03 -6.44
C VAL A 104 -4.32 3.16 -4.93
N GLY A 105 -3.52 4.03 -4.30
CA GLY A 105 -3.59 4.29 -2.87
C GLY A 105 -3.92 5.75 -2.55
N MET A 106 -4.40 6.01 -1.34
CA MET A 106 -4.60 7.38 -0.87
C MET A 106 -4.21 7.52 0.60
N GLY A 107 -3.40 8.52 0.90
CA GLY A 107 -3.17 9.00 2.26
C GLY A 107 -3.92 10.31 2.51
N ILE A 108 -4.45 10.47 3.73
CA ILE A 108 -5.33 11.59 4.09
C ILE A 108 -4.72 12.33 5.28
N ILE A 109 -4.29 13.58 5.11
CA ILE A 109 -3.88 14.44 6.22
C ILE A 109 -5.02 15.39 6.57
N VAL A 110 -5.41 15.42 7.85
CA VAL A 110 -6.42 16.34 8.41
C VAL A 110 -5.87 16.97 9.67
N LYS A 111 -5.90 18.30 9.76
CA LYS A 111 -5.35 19.09 10.87
C LYS A 111 -3.88 18.75 11.19
N GLY A 112 -3.10 18.47 10.15
CA GLY A 112 -1.69 18.14 10.23
C GLY A 112 -1.37 16.69 10.60
N GLU A 113 -2.39 15.88 10.88
CA GLU A 113 -2.27 14.49 11.30
C GLU A 113 -2.82 13.53 10.26
N ILE A 114 -2.26 12.33 10.21
CA ILE A 114 -2.71 11.26 9.33
C ILE A 114 -4.05 10.69 9.81
N TYR A 115 -5.04 10.71 8.92
CA TYR A 115 -6.39 10.22 9.17
C TYR A 115 -6.53 8.78 8.66
N ARG A 116 -6.71 7.84 9.59
CA ARG A 116 -6.81 6.39 9.32
C ARG A 116 -8.24 5.85 9.38
N GLY A 117 -9.21 6.68 9.75
CA GLY A 117 -10.57 6.24 10.05
C GLY A 117 -10.65 5.38 11.31
N SER A 118 -11.81 4.78 11.55
CA SER A 118 -12.09 4.02 12.79
C SER A 118 -11.39 2.66 12.88
N HIS A 119 -11.00 2.07 11.74
CA HIS A 119 -10.43 0.72 11.67
C HIS A 119 -9.19 0.63 10.77
N GLY A 120 -8.53 1.76 10.48
CA GLY A 120 -7.32 1.78 9.64
C GLY A 120 -7.55 1.77 8.13
N GLY A 121 -8.80 1.65 7.67
CA GLY A 121 -9.15 1.55 6.23
C GLY A 121 -9.56 2.86 5.56
N ALA A 122 -9.39 4.03 6.20
CA ALA A 122 -9.58 5.28 5.47
C ALA A 122 -8.45 5.43 4.44
N GLY A 123 -8.80 5.80 3.21
CA GLY A 123 -7.82 5.90 2.13
C GLY A 123 -7.78 4.70 1.18
N GLU A 124 -8.64 3.69 1.36
CA GLU A 124 -8.86 2.56 0.42
C GLU A 124 -9.57 3.00 -0.88
N PHE A 125 -9.11 4.13 -1.43
CA PHE A 125 -9.63 4.86 -2.57
C PHE A 125 -9.60 4.02 -3.86
N GLY A 126 -8.53 3.25 -4.06
CA GLY A 126 -8.41 2.35 -5.21
C GLY A 126 -9.50 1.28 -5.28
N HIS A 127 -10.16 0.96 -4.16
CA HIS A 127 -11.21 -0.06 -4.08
C HIS A 127 -12.63 0.52 -4.04
N MET A 128 -12.79 1.81 -4.31
CA MET A 128 -14.09 2.41 -4.61
C MET A 128 -14.58 1.92 -5.97
N THR A 129 -15.81 1.42 -6.02
CA THR A 129 -16.48 1.06 -7.27
C THR A 129 -16.86 2.33 -8.02
N VAL A 130 -16.29 2.52 -9.20
CA VAL A 130 -16.56 3.66 -10.11
C VAL A 130 -17.24 3.22 -11.40
N ASP A 131 -17.23 1.92 -11.69
CA ASP A 131 -18.01 1.30 -12.76
C ASP A 131 -18.80 0.11 -12.20
N ALA A 132 -20.12 0.13 -12.38
CA ALA A 132 -21.02 -0.92 -11.90
C ALA A 132 -21.48 -1.86 -13.03
N SER A 133 -20.93 -1.73 -14.24
CA SER A 133 -21.30 -2.60 -15.36
C SER A 133 -20.90 -4.06 -15.09
N ALA A 134 -21.61 -4.98 -15.73
CA ALA A 134 -21.34 -6.42 -15.59
C ALA A 134 -19.98 -6.81 -16.22
N ASP A 135 -19.52 -6.05 -17.21
CA ASP A 135 -18.28 -6.26 -17.96
C ASP A 135 -17.08 -5.45 -17.44
N ALA A 136 -17.27 -4.59 -16.43
CA ALA A 136 -16.19 -3.83 -15.79
C ALA A 136 -15.06 -4.76 -15.29
N PRO A 137 -13.80 -4.30 -15.22
CA PRO A 137 -12.67 -5.18 -14.89
C PRO A 137 -12.73 -5.69 -13.45
N MET A 138 -12.19 -6.89 -13.23
CA MET A 138 -12.04 -7.49 -11.90
C MET A 138 -10.88 -6.82 -11.15
N CYS A 139 -11.11 -6.50 -9.87
CA CYS A 139 -10.10 -5.98 -8.97
C CYS A 139 -9.46 -7.10 -8.15
N SER A 140 -8.20 -6.90 -7.75
CA SER A 140 -7.47 -7.78 -6.83
C SER A 140 -8.18 -8.00 -5.49
N SER A 141 -9.00 -7.03 -5.06
CA SER A 141 -9.87 -7.13 -3.87
C SER A 141 -11.06 -8.09 -4.02
N GLY A 142 -11.31 -8.62 -5.23
CA GLY A 142 -12.44 -9.50 -5.54
C GLY A 142 -13.71 -8.78 -6.00
N LYS A 143 -13.75 -7.45 -5.94
CA LYS A 143 -14.84 -6.61 -6.47
C LYS A 143 -14.67 -6.37 -7.98
N ARG A 144 -15.71 -5.84 -8.62
CA ARG A 144 -15.69 -5.38 -10.02
C ARG A 144 -15.72 -3.85 -10.09
N GLY A 145 -15.05 -3.29 -11.10
CA GLY A 145 -15.12 -1.87 -11.45
C GLY A 145 -14.58 -0.93 -10.39
N CYS A 146 -13.64 -1.43 -9.57
CA CYS A 146 -12.86 -0.58 -8.69
C CYS A 146 -12.02 0.41 -9.49
N LEU A 147 -11.80 1.60 -8.95
CA LEU A 147 -10.92 2.61 -9.55
C LEU A 147 -9.55 2.02 -9.94
N GLU A 148 -8.92 1.27 -9.04
CA GLU A 148 -7.64 0.59 -9.29
C GLU A 148 -7.70 -0.35 -10.49
N ALA A 149 -8.78 -1.10 -10.66
CA ALA A 149 -8.92 -2.06 -11.77
C ALA A 149 -8.96 -1.37 -13.14
N ILE A 150 -9.22 -0.06 -13.17
CA ILE A 150 -9.36 0.74 -14.38
C ILE A 150 -8.09 1.58 -14.63
N VAL A 151 -7.56 2.25 -13.59
CA VAL A 151 -6.51 3.28 -13.78
C VAL A 151 -5.11 2.88 -13.32
N SER A 152 -4.94 1.71 -12.69
CA SER A 152 -3.61 1.17 -12.40
C SER A 152 -2.87 0.77 -13.68
N ASP A 153 -1.57 0.47 -13.56
CA ASP A 153 -0.75 -0.09 -14.63
C ASP A 153 -1.46 -1.28 -15.31
N TYR A 154 -2.05 -2.19 -14.51
CA TYR A 154 -2.81 -3.32 -15.01
C TYR A 154 -4.05 -2.87 -15.78
N GLY A 155 -4.83 -1.93 -15.23
CA GLY A 155 -6.06 -1.44 -15.86
C GLY A 155 -5.79 -0.77 -17.21
N ILE A 156 -4.76 0.08 -17.29
CA ILE A 156 -4.36 0.76 -18.52
C ILE A 156 -3.88 -0.24 -19.58
N LEU A 157 -3.04 -1.21 -19.21
CA LEU A 157 -2.55 -2.24 -20.12
C LEU A 157 -3.68 -3.18 -20.58
N TYR A 158 -4.61 -3.52 -19.69
CA TYR A 158 -5.78 -4.33 -20.00
C TYR A 158 -6.69 -3.63 -21.00
N ALA A 159 -7.03 -2.35 -20.78
CA ALA A 159 -7.83 -1.56 -21.71
C ALA A 159 -7.20 -1.49 -23.10
N ARG A 160 -5.87 -1.30 -23.17
CA ARG A 160 -5.14 -1.35 -24.45
C ARG A 160 -5.32 -2.68 -25.18
N SER A 161 -5.30 -3.80 -24.47
CA SER A 161 -5.45 -5.13 -25.07
C SER A 161 -6.82 -5.34 -25.71
N LEU A 162 -7.88 -4.81 -25.10
CA LEU A 162 -9.25 -4.87 -25.64
C LEU A 162 -9.36 -4.07 -26.94
N HIS A 163 -8.78 -2.87 -26.98
CA HIS A 163 -8.77 -2.04 -28.19
C HIS A 163 -7.93 -2.66 -29.31
N ALA A 164 -6.79 -3.29 -28.98
CA ALA A 164 -5.96 -4.00 -29.97
C ALA A 164 -6.69 -5.21 -30.57
N GLN A 165 -7.49 -5.93 -29.77
CA GLN A 165 -8.34 -7.02 -30.26
C GLN A 165 -9.49 -6.51 -31.12
N ALA A 166 -10.13 -5.40 -30.74
CA ALA A 166 -11.18 -4.76 -31.55
C ALA A 166 -10.66 -4.32 -32.93
N ILE A 167 -9.44 -3.78 -33.02
CA ILE A 167 -8.81 -3.40 -34.29
C ILE A 167 -8.49 -4.63 -35.15
N ARG A 168 -8.16 -5.78 -34.54
CA ARG A 168 -7.86 -7.03 -35.26
C ARG A 168 -9.08 -7.62 -35.99
N TRP A 169 -10.30 -7.33 -35.53
CA TRP A 169 -11.54 -7.72 -36.20
C TRP A 169 -11.99 -6.77 -37.31
N VAL A 170 -11.44 -5.55 -37.36
CA VAL A 170 -11.83 -4.52 -38.34
C VAL A 170 -10.98 -4.54 -39.61
N LEU A 171 -9.84 -5.24 -39.62
CA LEU A 171 -9.04 -5.44 -40.83
C LEU A 171 -9.37 -6.81 -41.45
N PRO A 172 -10.09 -6.87 -42.60
CA PRO A 172 -10.33 -8.13 -43.26
C PRO A 172 -9.00 -8.77 -43.65
N SER A 173 -8.89 -10.07 -43.41
CA SER A 173 -7.78 -10.91 -43.85
C SER A 173 -7.48 -10.62 -45.31
N ARG A 174 -6.32 -10.00 -45.59
CA ARG A 174 -5.80 -9.92 -46.95
C ARG A 174 -5.53 -11.37 -47.39
N THR A 175 -6.26 -11.79 -48.41
CA THR A 175 -6.06 -13.00 -49.22
C THR A 175 -4.62 -13.14 -49.67
#